data_AF-A0A7I4Y2W2-F1
#
_entry.id   AF-A0A7I4Y2W2-F1
#
_cell.length_a   1.000
_cell.length_b   1.000
_cell.length_c   1.000
_cell.angle_alpha   90.00
_cell.angle_beta   90.00
_cell.angle_gamma   90.00
#
_symmetry.space_group_name_H-M   'P 1'
#
loop_
_entity.id
_entity.type
_entity.pdbx_description
1 polymer ?
#
loop_
_entity_poly.entity_id
_entity_poly.type
_entity_poly.pdbx_seq_one_letter_code
_entity_poly.pdbx_strand_id
1 'polypeptide(L)'
;MIDDSSNTVAYNKMSNRDFRQIYFYEFKLGGTAAQTARNIIEVWGQGSVNECTVQRWFQKFRAGNTSLEDEPHGSRPPTLG
;
A
#
# COMPACT_ATOMS: atom_id res chain seq x y z
N MET A 1 -23.01 20.86 -14.20
CA MET A 1 -22.71 20.31 -12.86
C MET A 1 -21.32 20.76 -12.54
N ILE A 2 -21.15 21.52 -11.47
CA ILE A 2 -19.87 22.08 -11.06
C ILE A 2 -18.98 20.88 -10.70
N ASP A 3 -17.93 20.60 -11.47
CA ASP A 3 -16.82 19.82 -10.96
C ASP A 3 -16.13 20.73 -9.93
N ASP A 4 -16.35 20.40 -8.67
CA ASP A 4 -15.81 21.16 -7.55
C ASP A 4 -14.30 20.96 -7.55
N SER A 5 -13.65 21.95 -8.16
CA SER A 5 -12.54 22.64 -7.55
C SER A 5 -11.33 21.78 -7.20
N SER A 6 -10.35 21.85 -8.11
CA SER A 6 -9.26 22.82 -7.90
C SER A 6 -8.45 22.75 -6.60
N ASN A 7 -8.43 21.64 -5.88
CA ASN A 7 -7.36 21.34 -4.92
C ASN A 7 -6.35 20.29 -5.44
N THR A 8 -6.38 20.05 -6.74
CA THR A 8 -5.54 19.06 -7.45
C THR A 8 -4.14 19.60 -7.77
N VAL A 9 -3.86 20.87 -7.45
CA VAL A 9 -2.54 21.48 -7.59
C VAL A 9 -1.72 21.13 -6.35
N ALA A 10 -0.87 20.09 -6.47
CA ALA A 10 0.17 19.66 -5.51
C ALA A 10 -0.18 18.65 -4.39
N TYR A 11 -1.14 17.74 -4.60
CA TYR A 11 -1.07 16.48 -3.83
C TYR A 11 0.12 15.67 -4.37
N ASN A 12 1.23 15.67 -3.61
CA ASN A 12 2.31 14.71 -3.79
C ASN A 12 1.70 13.30 -3.83
N LYS A 13 1.60 12.70 -5.01
CA LYS A 13 1.12 11.33 -5.18
C LYS A 13 1.97 10.40 -4.32
N MET A 14 1.41 9.90 -3.22
CA MET A 14 2.07 8.90 -2.38
C MET A 14 2.48 7.71 -3.25
N SER A 15 3.72 7.29 -3.12
CA SER A 15 4.20 6.10 -3.78
C SER A 15 3.64 4.86 -3.07
N ASN A 16 3.65 3.72 -3.78
CA ASN A 16 3.32 2.44 -3.14
C ASN A 16 4.22 2.16 -1.92
N ARG A 17 5.47 2.61 -1.97
CA ARG A 17 6.44 2.47 -0.87
C ARG A 17 6.03 3.26 0.37
N ASP A 18 5.46 4.45 0.20
CA ASP A 18 4.98 5.27 1.31
C ASP A 18 3.80 4.60 2.02
N PHE A 19 2.84 4.06 1.26
CA PHE A 19 1.75 3.27 1.83
C PHE A 19 2.25 2.01 2.54
N ARG A 20 3.26 1.33 2.00
CA ARG A 20 3.87 0.16 2.65
C ARG A 20 4.54 0.53 3.97
N GLN A 21 5.14 1.70 4.07
CA GLN A 21 5.68 2.22 5.32
C GLN A 21 4.57 2.43 6.36
N ILE A 22 3.42 2.98 5.95
CA ILE A 22 2.24 3.13 6.81
C ILE A 22 1.72 1.76 7.26
N TYR A 23 1.63 0.78 6.35
CA TYR A 23 1.22 -0.58 6.70
C TYR A 23 2.13 -1.18 7.77
N PHE A 24 3.45 -1.00 7.63
CA PHE A 24 4.43 -1.51 8.57
C PHE A 24 4.31 -0.84 9.94
N TYR A 25 4.12 0.48 9.96
CA TYR A 25 3.89 1.25 11.19
C TYR A 25 2.65 0.75 11.94
N GLU A 26 1.50 0.68 11.26
CA GLU A 26 0.24 0.20 11.86
C GLU A 26 0.32 -1.27 12.32
N PHE A 27 1.03 -2.12 11.56
CA PHE A 27 1.31 -3.49 11.97
C PHE A 27 2.09 -3.55 13.28
N LYS A 28 3.12 -2.69 13.46
CA LYS A 28 3.91 -2.62 14.69
C LYS A 28 3.11 -2.11 15.88
N LEU A 29 2.08 -1.29 15.65
CA LEU A 29 1.13 -0.89 16.68
C LEU A 29 0.12 -1.98 17.06
N GLY A 30 0.11 -3.13 16.36
CA GLY A 30 -0.86 -4.19 16.58
C GLY A 30 -2.21 -3.93 15.90
N GLY A 31 -2.27 -3.01 14.94
CA GLY A 31 -3.46 -2.73 14.14
C GLY A 31 -3.91 -3.93 13.30
N THR A 32 -5.08 -3.81 12.68
CA THR A 32 -5.59 -4.79 11.70
C THR A 32 -5.54 -4.21 10.30
N ALA A 33 -5.37 -5.05 9.29
CA ALA A 33 -5.34 -4.60 7.89
C ALA A 33 -6.60 -3.83 7.49
N ALA A 34 -7.78 -4.23 7.97
CA ALA A 34 -9.05 -3.55 7.74
C ALA A 34 -9.09 -2.15 8.38
N GLN A 35 -8.52 -1.99 9.58
CA GLN A 35 -8.41 -0.68 10.22
C GLN A 35 -7.42 0.21 9.48
N THR A 36 -6.24 -0.31 9.14
CA THR A 36 -5.23 0.42 8.36
C THR A 36 -5.78 0.88 7.01
N ALA A 37 -6.49 0.01 6.28
CA ALA A 37 -7.09 0.38 5.00
C ALA A 37 -8.13 1.51 5.15
N ARG A 38 -8.98 1.45 6.18
CA ARG A 38 -9.96 2.51 6.48
C ARG A 38 -9.29 3.84 6.82
N ASN A 39 -8.29 3.83 7.71
CA ASN A 39 -7.52 5.03 8.07
C ASN A 39 -6.88 5.66 6.82
N ILE A 40 -6.35 4.84 5.91
CA ILE A 40 -5.72 5.35 4.69
C ILE A 40 -6.74 5.92 3.71
N ILE A 41 -7.88 5.25 3.52
CA ILE A 41 -8.96 5.76 2.67
C ILE A 41 -9.53 7.07 3.23
N GLU A 42 -9.62 7.21 4.56
CA GLU A 42 -10.09 8.42 5.23
C GLU A 42 -9.17 9.62 4.98
N VAL A 43 -7.84 9.41 5.01
CA VAL A 43 -6.84 10.50 4.86
C VAL A 43 -6.47 10.78 3.40
N TRP A 44 -6.35 9.76 2.56
CA TRP A 44 -5.89 9.88 1.16
C TRP A 44 -6.98 9.66 0.11
N GLY A 45 -8.22 9.41 0.55
CA GLY A 45 -9.37 9.27 -0.32
C GLY A 45 -9.59 7.85 -0.86
N GLN A 46 -10.77 7.67 -1.45
CA GLN A 46 -11.18 6.39 -2.04
C GLN A 46 -10.28 6.02 -3.21
N GLY A 47 -9.86 4.76 -3.27
CA GLY A 47 -8.97 4.25 -4.33
C GLY A 47 -7.48 4.44 -4.05
N SER A 48 -7.11 5.03 -2.91
CA SER A 48 -5.72 5.10 -2.44
C SER A 48 -5.11 3.71 -2.23
N VAL A 49 -5.84 2.82 -1.55
CA VAL A 49 -5.42 1.44 -1.26
C VAL A 49 -6.59 0.45 -1.34
N ASN A 50 -6.26 -0.83 -1.43
CA ASN A 50 -7.21 -1.94 -1.31
C ASN A 50 -6.86 -2.75 -0.04
N GLU A 51 -7.86 -3.11 0.76
CA GLU A 51 -7.68 -3.93 1.96
C GLU A 51 -6.92 -5.23 1.66
N CYS A 52 -7.22 -5.90 0.54
CA CYS A 52 -6.50 -7.12 0.11
C CYS A 52 -5.00 -6.89 -0.03
N THR A 53 -4.58 -5.69 -0.49
CA THR A 53 -3.17 -5.32 -0.58
C THR A 53 -2.57 -5.16 0.81
N VAL A 54 -3.25 -4.47 1.72
CA VAL A 54 -2.80 -4.29 3.11
C VAL A 54 -2.65 -5.64 3.82
N GLN A 55 -3.62 -6.54 3.64
CA GLN A 55 -3.59 -7.89 4.20
C GLN A 55 -2.37 -8.70 3.73
N ARG A 56 -2.04 -8.66 2.43
CA ARG A 56 -0.84 -9.32 1.88
C ARG A 56 0.45 -8.78 2.51
N TRP A 57 0.53 -7.46 2.70
CA TRP A 57 1.67 -6.84 3.38
C TRP A 57 1.77 -7.25 4.84
N PHE A 58 0.65 -7.32 5.56
CA PHE A 58 0.62 -7.81 6.95
C PHE A 58 1.06 -9.27 7.05
N GLN A 59 0.67 -10.13 6.10
CA GLN A 59 1.16 -11.52 6.04
C GLN A 59 2.67 -11.56 5.83
N LYS A 60 3.22 -10.73 4.93
CA LYS A 60 4.66 -10.59 4.69
C LYS A 60 5.41 -10.16 5.97
N PHE A 61 4.89 -9.18 6.71
CA PHE A 61 5.47 -8.73 7.97
C PHE A 61 5.41 -9.79 9.08
N ARG A 62 4.32 -10.56 9.17
CA ARG A 62 4.22 -11.71 10.10
C ARG A 62 5.23 -12.80 9.79
N ALA A 63 5.56 -13.00 8.52
CA ALA A 63 6.62 -13.92 8.09
C ALA A 63 8.04 -13.38 8.35
N GLY A 64 8.18 -12.19 8.94
CA GLY A 64 9.47 -11.57 9.26
C GLY A 64 10.10 -10.77 8.11
N ASN A 65 9.45 -10.70 6.94
CA ASN A 65 9.95 -9.92 5.82
C ASN A 65 9.48 -8.46 5.95
N THR A 66 10.39 -7.58 6.37
CA THR A 66 10.13 -6.15 6.60
C THR A 66 10.54 -5.26 5.41
N SER A 67 10.93 -5.84 4.27
CA SER A 67 11.29 -5.06 3.09
C SER A 67 10.06 -4.42 2.46
N LEU A 68 10.07 -3.09 2.33
CA LEU A 68 9.02 -2.29 1.68
C LEU A 68 9.07 -2.35 0.15
N GLU A 69 10.11 -2.98 -0.41
CA GLU A 69 10.23 -3.17 -1.85
C GLU A 69 9.48 -4.43 -2.29
N ASP A 70 9.07 -4.43 -3.56
CA ASP A 70 8.61 -5.67 -4.17
C ASP A 70 9.80 -6.61 -4.33
N GLU A 71 9.55 -7.90 -4.14
CA GLU A 71 10.57 -8.89 -4.47
C GLU A 71 10.81 -8.85 -5.97
N PRO A 72 12.07 -8.99 -6.43
CA PRO A 72 12.35 -9.13 -7.84
C PRO A 72 11.51 -10.30 -8.34
N HIS A 73 10.57 -10.01 -9.23
CA HIS A 73 9.69 -11.02 -9.80
C HIS A 73 10.63 -11.95 -10.55
N GLY A 74 10.82 -13.17 -10.03
CA GLY A 74 11.75 -14.14 -10.60
C GLY A 74 11.53 -14.18 -12.10
N SER A 75 12.51 -13.68 -12.85
CA SER A 75 12.46 -13.73 -14.31
C SER A 75 12.27 -15.19 -14.65
N ARG A 76 11.11 -15.54 -15.21
CA ARG A 76 10.87 -16.88 -15.73
C ARG A 76 12.08 -17.18 -16.61
N PRO A 77 12.87 -18.24 -16.33
CA PRO A 77 14.04 -18.53 -17.13
C PRO A 77 13.58 -18.62 -18.59
N PRO A 78 14.29 -18.00 -19.55
CA PRO A 78 13.94 -18.13 -20.95
C PRO A 78 13.90 -19.63 -21.26
N THR A 79 12.79 -20.11 -21.79
CA THR A 79 12.71 -21.47 -22.31
C THR A 79 13.71 -21.54 -23.47
N LEU A 80 14.89 -22.09 -23.22
CA LEU A 80 15.84 -22.42 -24.28
C LEU A 80 15.22 -23.59 -25.06
N GLY A 81 14.70 -23.27 -26.24
CA GLY A 81 14.33 -24.24 -27.28
C GLY A 81 15.42 -24.34 -28.32
#